data_AF-A0A9Y1FPL8-F1
#
_entry.id   AF-A0A9Y1FPL8-F1
#
_cell.length_a   1.000
_cell.length_b   1.000
_cell.length_c   1.000
_cell.angle_alpha   90.00
_cell.angle_beta   90.00
_cell.angle_gamma   90.00
#
_symmetry.space_group_name_H-M   'P 1'
#
loop_
_entity.id
_entity.type
_entity.pdbx_description
1 polymer ?
#
loop_
_entity_poly.entity_id
_entity_poly.type
_entity_poly.pdbx_seq_one_letter_code
_entity_poly.pdbx_strand_id
1 'polypeptide(L)'
;MRFLKPSILVINSCGKKKSIHHEEQPTCKDLETKDQRERVKEKFSSLLTEAGELYTGGQAVAIKKAVNVLSSKAEVDYYIISAGFGLVSENELLPPYECSFSGLSKKAIKERAEKLAIPESIRHLSKKTYDLVYLSLGKDYLVSLGNLKDIANLGQEIVFFGKVKDLPSNFHSFSTYDFVGKKTTKPIFKEPIGATVLAKGTIFLNFAIEYVPGLSFKEWWEEKLGLVEKYLTTEKEENITKRKKSTIRKLAIDINYNRQTDYLLDNTITSIISDFVKSNFTADELKALSEAINNLTSMNIKQAEKIETYRSKFSSKLTIYEKIIDKYNQLFGIIKTKIDSKICEQKELLISNEFANQIRVKQEKMKITKNKLNETKFVIIKKIVQLSRKNRKL
;
A
#
# COMPACT_ATOMS: atom_id res chain seq x y z
N MET A 1 -43.58 -11.70 4.91
CA MET A 1 -43.19 -10.70 3.88
C MET A 1 -41.95 -11.21 3.17
N ARG A 2 -41.99 -11.45 1.85
CA ARG A 2 -40.75 -11.62 1.08
C ARG A 2 -40.12 -10.23 1.00
N PHE A 3 -38.95 -10.04 1.58
CA PHE A 3 -38.17 -8.83 1.33
C PHE A 3 -37.89 -8.79 -0.18
N LEU A 4 -38.35 -7.75 -0.86
CA LEU A 4 -37.98 -7.52 -2.26
C LEU A 4 -36.45 -7.43 -2.31
N LYS A 5 -35.84 -8.14 -3.25
CA LYS A 5 -34.39 -8.06 -3.46
C LYS A 5 -34.07 -6.65 -3.97
N PRO A 6 -33.00 -6.00 -3.46
CA PRO A 6 -32.53 -4.74 -4.02
C PRO A 6 -32.22 -4.90 -5.51
N SER A 7 -32.50 -3.86 -6.29
CA SER A 7 -32.29 -3.79 -7.73
C SER A 7 -31.07 -2.91 -8.06
N ILE A 8 -30.12 -3.48 -8.79
CA ILE A 8 -28.84 -2.84 -9.11
C ILE A 8 -28.67 -2.82 -10.63
N LEU A 9 -28.44 -1.63 -11.20
CA LEU A 9 -28.06 -1.46 -12.59
C LEU A 9 -26.56 -1.21 -12.68
N VAL A 10 -25.86 -2.00 -13.48
CA VAL A 10 -24.44 -1.80 -13.76
C VAL A 10 -24.27 -1.47 -15.23
N ILE A 11 -23.68 -0.30 -15.53
CA ILE A 11 -23.35 0.08 -16.90
C ILE A 11 -21.84 0.19 -17.03
N ASN A 12 -21.26 -0.68 -17.84
CA ASN A 12 -19.83 -0.74 -18.13
C ASN A 12 -19.52 -0.20 -19.54
N SER A 13 -18.28 0.18 -19.80
CA SER A 13 -17.82 0.54 -21.14
C SER A 13 -17.20 -0.66 -21.85
N CYS A 14 -17.39 -0.79 -23.17
CA CYS A 14 -16.69 -1.80 -23.95
C CYS A 14 -15.16 -1.63 -23.86
N GLY A 15 -14.45 -2.76 -23.89
CA GLY A 15 -13.00 -2.82 -23.79
C GLY A 15 -12.31 -3.13 -25.12
N LYS A 16 -11.05 -2.72 -25.25
CA LYS A 16 -10.19 -3.09 -26.39
C LYS A 16 -9.93 -4.60 -26.42
N LYS A 17 -9.61 -5.20 -25.27
CA LYS A 17 -9.36 -6.65 -25.15
C LYS A 17 -10.67 -7.42 -25.25
N LYS A 18 -10.73 -8.36 -26.19
CA LYS A 18 -11.88 -9.24 -26.42
C LYS A 18 -11.44 -10.71 -26.39
N SER A 19 -12.33 -11.61 -26.04
CA SER A 19 -12.07 -13.07 -25.98
C SER A 19 -11.94 -13.70 -27.36
N ILE A 20 -12.59 -13.11 -28.36
CA ILE A 20 -12.55 -13.52 -29.77
C ILE A 20 -11.93 -12.41 -30.62
N HIS A 21 -11.24 -12.82 -31.70
CA HIS A 21 -10.62 -11.93 -32.67
C HIS A 21 -10.74 -12.53 -34.08
N HIS A 22 -10.87 -11.66 -35.08
CA HIS A 22 -10.84 -12.06 -36.48
C HIS A 22 -10.08 -10.99 -37.30
N GLU A 23 -9.35 -11.41 -38.33
CA GLU A 23 -8.53 -10.49 -39.16
C GLU A 23 -9.41 -9.46 -39.89
N GLU A 24 -10.54 -9.90 -40.43
CA GLU A 24 -11.53 -9.04 -41.10
C GLU A 24 -12.58 -8.45 -40.15
N GLN A 25 -12.29 -8.33 -38.85
CA GLN A 25 -13.30 -7.83 -37.92
C GLN A 25 -13.73 -6.39 -38.28
N PRO A 26 -15.04 -6.08 -38.22
CA PRO A 26 -15.60 -4.78 -38.57
C PRO A 26 -15.03 -3.66 -37.71
N THR A 27 -14.90 -2.48 -38.33
CA THR A 27 -14.51 -1.24 -37.68
C THR A 27 -15.70 -0.34 -37.40
N CYS A 28 -15.47 0.84 -36.80
CA CYS A 28 -16.56 1.83 -36.63
C CYS A 28 -17.28 2.21 -37.93
N LYS A 29 -16.61 2.15 -39.08
CA LYS A 29 -17.16 2.49 -40.41
C LYS A 29 -18.12 1.42 -40.93
N ASP A 30 -17.90 0.18 -40.52
CA ASP A 30 -18.72 -0.97 -40.92
C ASP A 30 -19.96 -1.13 -40.03
N LEU A 31 -20.15 -0.22 -39.05
CA LEU A 31 -21.19 -0.31 -38.00
C LEU A 31 -21.98 1.01 -37.84
N GLU A 32 -22.03 1.85 -38.87
CA GLU A 32 -22.67 3.17 -38.78
C GLU A 32 -24.20 3.08 -38.70
N THR A 33 -24.81 2.15 -39.44
CA THR A 33 -26.26 1.95 -39.48
C THR A 33 -26.70 0.67 -38.79
N LYS A 34 -27.99 0.57 -38.45
CA LYS A 34 -28.56 -0.64 -37.87
C LYS A 34 -28.40 -1.84 -38.81
N ASP A 35 -28.74 -1.68 -40.09
CA ASP A 35 -28.65 -2.75 -41.08
C ASP A 35 -27.21 -3.23 -41.29
N GLN A 36 -26.22 -2.35 -41.19
CA GLN A 36 -24.81 -2.74 -41.22
C GLN A 36 -24.45 -3.61 -40.02
N ARG A 37 -24.90 -3.26 -38.82
CA ARG A 37 -24.66 -4.06 -37.60
C ARG A 37 -25.30 -5.44 -37.69
N GLU A 38 -26.51 -5.55 -38.23
CA GLU A 38 -27.17 -6.85 -38.43
C GLU A 38 -26.45 -7.70 -39.48
N ARG A 39 -26.08 -7.12 -40.63
CA ARG A 39 -25.28 -7.83 -41.65
C ARG A 39 -23.94 -8.34 -41.12
N VAL A 40 -23.30 -7.57 -40.24
CA VAL A 40 -22.09 -8.00 -39.55
C VAL A 40 -22.38 -9.16 -38.60
N LYS A 41 -23.45 -9.11 -37.79
CA LYS A 41 -23.86 -10.22 -36.92
C LYS A 41 -24.10 -11.51 -37.73
N GLU A 42 -24.72 -11.40 -38.90
CA GLU A 42 -24.93 -12.53 -39.81
C GLU A 42 -23.62 -13.08 -40.38
N LYS A 43 -22.74 -12.20 -40.91
CA LYS A 43 -21.43 -12.58 -41.47
C LYS A 43 -20.57 -13.33 -40.45
N PHE A 44 -20.62 -12.92 -39.19
CA PHE A 44 -19.82 -13.50 -38.10
C PHE A 44 -20.64 -14.39 -37.16
N SER A 45 -21.73 -14.98 -37.66
CA SER A 45 -22.67 -15.80 -36.85
C SER A 45 -22.01 -16.94 -36.07
N SER A 46 -20.97 -17.56 -36.64
CA SER A 46 -20.19 -18.63 -35.98
C SER A 46 -19.22 -18.13 -34.89
N LEU A 47 -19.01 -16.81 -34.82
CA LEU A 47 -18.11 -16.14 -33.88
C LEU A 47 -18.88 -15.18 -32.94
N LEU A 48 -20.19 -15.38 -32.77
CA LEU A 48 -20.95 -14.60 -31.81
C LEU A 48 -20.59 -15.00 -30.37
N THR A 49 -20.48 -14.01 -29.50
CA THR A 49 -20.22 -14.21 -28.06
C THR A 49 -21.08 -13.23 -27.27
N GLU A 50 -21.59 -13.67 -26.12
CA GLU A 50 -22.32 -12.81 -25.20
C GLU A 50 -21.47 -11.60 -24.81
N ALA A 51 -22.05 -10.40 -24.81
CA ALA A 51 -21.32 -9.16 -24.52
C ALA A 51 -20.61 -9.20 -23.15
N GLY A 52 -21.20 -9.87 -22.15
CA GLY A 52 -20.62 -10.06 -20.82
C GLY A 52 -19.32 -10.87 -20.82
N GLU A 53 -19.17 -11.81 -21.76
CA GLU A 53 -18.01 -12.69 -21.92
C GLU A 53 -17.05 -12.20 -23.03
N LEU A 54 -17.53 -11.32 -23.90
CA LEU A 54 -16.74 -10.76 -25.00
C LEU A 54 -15.59 -9.91 -24.47
N TYR A 55 -15.80 -9.04 -23.48
CA TYR A 55 -14.79 -8.08 -23.04
C TYR A 55 -13.92 -8.62 -21.89
N THR A 56 -12.64 -8.80 -22.15
CA THR A 56 -11.68 -9.44 -21.22
C THR A 56 -10.70 -8.45 -20.58
N GLY A 57 -10.95 -7.15 -20.72
CA GLY A 57 -10.18 -6.12 -20.02
C GLY A 57 -10.37 -6.20 -18.50
N GLY A 58 -9.36 -5.80 -17.73
CA GLY A 58 -9.39 -5.95 -16.27
C GLY A 58 -10.62 -5.34 -15.58
N GLN A 59 -11.08 -4.17 -16.04
CA GLN A 59 -12.32 -3.57 -15.54
C GLN A 59 -13.54 -4.47 -15.81
N ALA A 60 -13.68 -4.99 -17.03
CA ALA A 60 -14.79 -5.86 -17.41
C ALA A 60 -14.78 -7.18 -16.61
N VAL A 61 -13.60 -7.80 -16.45
CA VAL A 61 -13.45 -9.00 -15.61
C VAL A 61 -13.85 -8.74 -14.16
N ALA A 62 -13.42 -7.61 -13.58
CA ALA A 62 -13.78 -7.27 -12.21
C ALA A 62 -15.29 -6.96 -12.05
N ILE A 63 -15.90 -6.28 -13.02
CA ILE A 63 -17.35 -6.03 -13.05
C ILE A 63 -18.13 -7.35 -13.17
N LYS A 64 -17.76 -8.26 -14.08
CA LYS A 64 -18.44 -9.55 -14.22
C LYS A 64 -18.36 -10.37 -12.93
N LYS A 65 -17.19 -10.41 -12.28
CA LYS A 65 -17.05 -11.01 -10.95
C LYS A 65 -17.99 -10.38 -9.92
N ALA A 66 -18.10 -9.04 -9.92
CA ALA A 66 -18.98 -8.32 -8.99
C ALA A 66 -20.45 -8.66 -9.23
N VAL A 67 -20.89 -8.68 -10.50
CA VAL A 67 -22.25 -9.08 -10.91
C VAL A 67 -22.54 -10.50 -10.46
N ASN A 68 -21.63 -11.45 -10.68
CA ASN A 68 -21.79 -12.84 -10.25
C ASN A 68 -21.89 -12.99 -8.72
N VAL A 69 -21.16 -12.17 -7.96
CA VAL A 69 -21.27 -12.15 -6.49
C VAL A 69 -22.62 -11.58 -6.04
N LEU A 70 -23.06 -10.50 -6.68
CA LEU A 70 -24.30 -9.79 -6.33
C LEU A 70 -25.58 -10.53 -6.76
N SER A 71 -25.57 -11.33 -7.83
CA SER A 71 -26.77 -12.01 -8.34
C SER A 71 -27.45 -12.94 -7.32
N SER A 72 -26.68 -13.46 -6.35
CA SER A 72 -27.23 -14.22 -5.23
C SER A 72 -27.97 -13.35 -4.19
N LYS A 73 -27.62 -12.06 -4.08
CA LYS A 73 -28.06 -11.12 -3.04
C LYS A 73 -29.02 -10.03 -3.54
N ALA A 74 -28.99 -9.71 -4.83
CA ALA A 74 -29.71 -8.61 -5.47
C ALA A 74 -30.18 -9.01 -6.88
N GLU A 75 -31.16 -8.28 -7.43
CA GLU A 75 -31.48 -8.32 -8.86
C GLU A 75 -30.51 -7.39 -9.58
N VAL A 76 -29.69 -7.95 -10.48
CA VAL A 76 -28.63 -7.18 -11.15
C VAL A 76 -28.88 -7.14 -12.65
N ASP A 77 -29.09 -5.94 -13.17
CA ASP A 77 -29.17 -5.68 -14.60
C ASP A 77 -27.80 -5.19 -15.09
N TYR A 78 -27.12 -5.98 -15.92
CA TYR A 78 -25.78 -5.66 -16.43
C TYR A 78 -25.81 -5.29 -17.92
N TYR A 79 -25.45 -4.04 -18.20
CA TYR A 79 -25.37 -3.47 -19.55
C TYR A 79 -23.97 -2.95 -19.86
N ILE A 80 -23.64 -2.94 -21.15
CA ILE A 80 -22.38 -2.44 -21.67
C ILE A 80 -22.66 -1.40 -22.76
N ILE A 81 -21.98 -0.25 -22.69
CA ILE A 81 -21.96 0.72 -23.78
C ILE A 81 -20.88 0.31 -24.77
N SER A 82 -21.31 -0.14 -25.93
CA SER A 82 -20.49 -0.47 -27.10
C SER A 82 -20.42 0.70 -28.06
N ALA A 83 -19.20 1.15 -28.40
CA ALA A 83 -19.01 2.13 -29.46
C ALA A 83 -19.36 1.58 -30.86
N GLY A 84 -19.54 0.25 -31.00
CA GLY A 84 -19.97 -0.39 -32.25
C GLY A 84 -21.47 -0.68 -32.29
N PHE A 85 -22.08 -1.02 -31.16
CA PHE A 85 -23.42 -1.62 -31.09
C PHE A 85 -24.41 -0.89 -30.18
N GLY A 86 -24.02 0.19 -29.51
CA GLY A 86 -24.90 0.95 -28.63
C GLY A 86 -24.96 0.37 -27.22
N LEU A 87 -26.12 0.44 -26.57
CA LEU A 87 -26.32 -0.15 -25.25
C LEU A 87 -26.74 -1.61 -25.40
N VAL A 88 -25.90 -2.55 -24.94
CA VAL A 88 -26.13 -3.99 -25.08
C VAL A 88 -26.27 -4.64 -23.72
N SER A 89 -27.15 -5.64 -23.61
CA SER A 89 -27.26 -6.45 -22.38
C SER A 89 -26.11 -7.46 -22.29
N GLU A 90 -25.83 -7.98 -21.09
CA GLU A 90 -24.75 -8.95 -20.93
C GLU A 90 -24.89 -10.21 -21.79
N ASN A 91 -26.13 -10.65 -22.07
CA ASN A 91 -26.42 -11.85 -22.85
C ASN A 91 -26.60 -11.55 -24.35
N GLU A 92 -26.49 -10.29 -24.77
CA GLU A 92 -26.61 -9.96 -26.19
C GLU A 92 -25.40 -10.52 -26.95
N LEU A 93 -25.68 -11.27 -28.01
CA LEU A 93 -24.67 -11.86 -28.87
C LEU A 93 -24.04 -10.81 -29.78
N LEU A 94 -22.72 -10.65 -29.65
CA LEU A 94 -21.93 -9.72 -30.44
C LEU A 94 -20.81 -10.44 -31.20
N PRO A 95 -20.52 -10.01 -32.44
CA PRO A 95 -19.39 -10.50 -33.22
C PRO A 95 -18.07 -9.88 -32.74
N PRO A 96 -16.90 -10.38 -33.19
CA PRO A 96 -15.66 -9.64 -32.99
C PRO A 96 -15.76 -8.30 -33.75
N TYR A 97 -15.19 -7.23 -33.19
CA TYR A 97 -15.16 -5.91 -33.84
C TYR A 97 -14.09 -5.02 -33.20
N GLU A 98 -13.65 -3.99 -33.93
CA GLU A 98 -12.77 -2.94 -33.38
C GLU A 98 -13.37 -1.55 -33.58
N CYS A 99 -14.02 -1.06 -32.51
CA CYS A 99 -14.54 0.30 -32.47
C CYS A 99 -14.50 0.85 -31.04
N SER A 100 -14.09 2.11 -30.90
CA SER A 100 -13.96 2.81 -29.62
C SER A 100 -14.31 4.29 -29.77
N PHE A 101 -14.76 4.92 -28.69
CA PHE A 101 -14.88 6.37 -28.59
C PHE A 101 -13.53 7.08 -28.36
N SER A 102 -12.48 6.34 -28.00
CA SER A 102 -11.16 6.91 -27.71
C SER A 102 -10.60 7.68 -28.91
N GLY A 103 -10.12 8.89 -28.65
CA GLY A 103 -9.56 9.77 -29.68
C GLY A 103 -10.59 10.58 -30.48
N LEU A 104 -11.89 10.32 -30.30
CA LEU A 104 -12.93 11.13 -30.91
C LEU A 104 -13.15 12.44 -30.14
N SER A 105 -13.55 13.49 -30.85
CA SER A 105 -13.99 14.74 -30.21
C SER A 105 -15.30 14.53 -29.46
N LYS A 106 -15.59 15.36 -28.45
CA LYS A 106 -16.88 15.30 -27.72
C LYS A 106 -18.10 15.38 -28.66
N LYS A 107 -18.01 16.18 -29.72
CA LYS A 107 -19.07 16.31 -30.73
C LYS A 107 -19.27 15.00 -31.50
N ALA A 108 -18.18 14.41 -31.99
CA ALA A 108 -18.20 13.13 -32.70
C ALA A 108 -18.70 11.97 -31.83
N ILE A 109 -18.33 11.94 -30.53
CA ILE A 109 -18.85 10.97 -29.57
C ILE A 109 -20.38 11.09 -29.46
N LYS A 110 -20.90 12.31 -29.29
CA LYS A 110 -22.35 12.55 -29.19
C LYS A 110 -23.08 12.14 -30.47
N GLU A 111 -22.60 12.58 -31.63
CA GLU A 111 -23.20 12.21 -32.92
C GLU A 111 -23.23 10.69 -33.13
N ARG A 112 -22.14 10.01 -32.79
CA ARG A 112 -22.11 8.54 -32.86
C ARG A 112 -23.03 7.90 -31.84
N ALA A 113 -23.11 8.43 -30.62
CA ALA A 113 -23.99 7.91 -29.58
C ALA A 113 -25.48 8.04 -29.95
N GLU A 114 -25.87 9.13 -30.60
CA GLU A 114 -27.21 9.32 -31.16
C GLU A 114 -27.51 8.27 -32.26
N LYS A 115 -26.57 8.05 -33.21
CA LYS A 115 -26.72 7.00 -34.25
C LYS A 115 -26.85 5.58 -33.67
N LEU A 116 -26.27 5.36 -32.50
CA LEU A 116 -26.33 4.11 -31.74
C LEU A 116 -27.51 4.07 -30.74
N ALA A 117 -28.35 5.11 -30.71
CA ALA A 117 -29.46 5.27 -29.78
C ALA A 117 -29.07 5.08 -28.29
N ILE A 118 -27.84 5.42 -27.90
CA ILE A 118 -27.36 5.22 -26.52
C ILE A 118 -28.16 6.07 -25.52
N PRO A 119 -28.30 7.41 -25.70
CA PRO A 119 -29.07 8.23 -24.75
C PRO A 119 -30.53 7.79 -24.66
N GLU A 120 -31.14 7.43 -25.79
CA GLU A 120 -32.51 6.93 -25.83
C GLU A 120 -32.67 5.59 -25.11
N SER A 121 -31.78 4.63 -25.35
CA SER A 121 -31.81 3.31 -24.70
C SER A 121 -31.66 3.42 -23.19
N ILE A 122 -30.81 4.32 -22.71
CA ILE A 122 -30.66 4.60 -21.28
C ILE A 122 -31.94 5.21 -20.68
N ARG A 123 -32.59 6.15 -21.40
CA ARG A 123 -33.90 6.67 -20.98
C ARG A 123 -34.98 5.58 -20.95
N HIS A 124 -34.89 4.55 -21.78
CA HIS A 124 -35.83 3.43 -21.69
C HIS A 124 -35.63 2.58 -20.44
N LEU A 125 -34.41 2.50 -19.91
CA LEU A 125 -34.14 1.82 -18.63
C LEU A 125 -34.76 2.56 -17.44
N SER A 126 -34.99 3.88 -17.52
CA SER A 126 -35.55 4.66 -16.41
C SER A 126 -37.04 4.44 -16.17
N LYS A 127 -37.69 3.56 -16.94
CA LYS A 127 -39.04 3.03 -16.62
C LYS A 127 -39.07 2.25 -15.31
N LYS A 128 -37.90 1.77 -14.85
CA LYS A 128 -37.65 1.19 -13.53
C LYS A 128 -36.68 2.09 -12.79
N THR A 129 -36.95 2.37 -11.52
CA THR A 129 -35.99 3.03 -10.63
C THR A 129 -35.22 1.97 -9.86
N TYR A 130 -33.90 1.97 -10.02
CA TYR A 130 -33.01 1.05 -9.32
C TYR A 130 -32.66 1.59 -7.93
N ASP A 131 -32.31 0.71 -7.00
CA ASP A 131 -31.75 1.14 -5.71
C ASP A 131 -30.34 1.69 -5.90
N LEU A 132 -29.53 1.06 -6.78
CA LEU A 132 -28.19 1.52 -7.14
C LEU A 132 -27.97 1.45 -8.66
N VAL A 133 -27.44 2.53 -9.23
CA VAL A 133 -26.91 2.59 -10.59
C VAL A 133 -25.40 2.83 -10.54
N TYR A 134 -24.62 1.86 -11.00
CA TYR A 134 -23.17 1.92 -11.01
C TYR A 134 -22.63 2.13 -12.43
N LEU A 135 -22.14 3.35 -12.72
CA LEU A 135 -21.58 3.74 -14.01
C LEU A 135 -20.05 3.55 -14.03
N SER A 136 -19.61 2.35 -14.42
CA SER A 136 -18.19 2.02 -14.62
C SER A 136 -17.66 2.59 -15.95
N LEU A 137 -17.82 3.90 -16.17
CA LEU A 137 -17.58 4.56 -17.45
C LEU A 137 -16.36 5.48 -17.42
N GLY A 138 -15.56 5.46 -18.49
CA GLY A 138 -14.55 6.47 -18.77
C GLY A 138 -15.16 7.80 -19.22
N LYS A 139 -14.35 8.87 -19.26
CA LYS A 139 -14.79 10.21 -19.66
C LYS A 139 -15.52 10.21 -21.02
N ASP A 140 -14.98 9.52 -22.01
CA ASP A 140 -15.55 9.48 -23.36
C ASP A 140 -16.91 8.76 -23.38
N TYR A 141 -17.05 7.68 -22.60
CA TYR A 141 -18.31 6.95 -22.48
C TYR A 141 -19.34 7.71 -21.64
N LEU A 142 -18.93 8.47 -20.63
CA LEU A 142 -19.83 9.40 -19.93
C LEU A 142 -20.40 10.47 -20.87
N VAL A 143 -19.60 10.96 -21.82
CA VAL A 143 -20.09 11.90 -22.86
C VAL A 143 -21.15 11.23 -23.76
N SER A 144 -21.04 9.92 -24.03
CA SER A 144 -22.01 9.18 -24.85
C SER A 144 -23.39 9.04 -24.21
N LEU A 145 -23.51 9.21 -22.89
CA LEU A 145 -24.80 9.20 -22.20
C LEU A 145 -25.65 10.46 -22.46
N GLY A 146 -25.05 11.52 -23.02
CA GLY A 146 -25.71 12.81 -23.16
C GLY A 146 -25.67 13.62 -21.85
N ASN A 147 -26.80 14.17 -21.44
CA ASN A 147 -26.90 14.94 -20.20
C ASN A 147 -27.18 14.01 -19.02
N LEU A 148 -26.26 13.94 -18.06
CA LEU A 148 -26.41 13.07 -16.88
C LEU A 148 -27.63 13.40 -16.02
N LYS A 149 -28.15 14.64 -16.08
CA LYS A 149 -29.39 14.98 -15.35
C LYS A 149 -30.59 14.20 -15.86
N ASP A 150 -30.58 13.81 -17.12
CA ASP A 150 -31.69 13.09 -17.76
C ASP A 150 -31.83 11.66 -17.21
N ILE A 151 -30.80 11.14 -16.54
CA ILE A 151 -30.79 9.80 -15.93
C ILE A 151 -30.97 9.84 -14.41
N ALA A 152 -31.31 10.99 -13.83
CA ALA A 152 -31.47 11.12 -12.38
C ALA A 152 -32.53 10.19 -11.79
N ASN A 153 -33.60 9.90 -12.55
CA ASN A 153 -34.69 9.01 -12.11
C ASN A 153 -34.37 7.52 -12.28
N LEU A 154 -33.20 7.20 -12.85
CA LEU A 154 -32.78 5.82 -13.07
C LEU A 154 -32.42 5.12 -11.76
N GLY A 155 -31.99 5.85 -10.73
CA GLY A 155 -31.57 5.25 -9.47
C GLY A 155 -31.81 6.12 -8.25
N GLN A 156 -32.09 5.49 -7.11
CA GLN A 156 -32.05 6.15 -5.80
C GLN A 156 -30.63 6.60 -5.46
N GLU A 157 -29.64 5.81 -5.88
CA GLU A 157 -28.21 6.12 -5.79
C GLU A 157 -27.56 5.94 -7.16
N ILE A 158 -26.82 6.94 -7.64
CA ILE A 158 -26.09 6.89 -8.92
C ILE A 158 -24.61 7.16 -8.70
N VAL A 159 -23.80 6.14 -8.89
CA VAL A 159 -22.35 6.16 -8.71
C VAL A 159 -21.64 6.32 -10.04
N PHE A 160 -20.73 7.28 -10.15
CA PHE A 160 -19.91 7.46 -11.35
C PHE A 160 -18.53 8.02 -11.02
N PHE A 161 -17.64 8.02 -12.03
CA PHE A 161 -16.24 8.43 -11.86
C PHE A 161 -15.90 9.62 -12.75
N GLY A 162 -15.75 10.80 -12.16
CA GLY A 162 -15.45 12.03 -12.90
C GLY A 162 -15.57 13.28 -12.05
N LYS A 163 -15.67 14.44 -12.72
CA LYS A 163 -16.03 15.71 -12.11
C LYS A 163 -17.11 16.35 -12.98
N VAL A 164 -18.33 16.37 -12.48
CA VAL A 164 -19.48 17.02 -13.12
C VAL A 164 -20.14 17.89 -12.05
N LYS A 165 -20.43 19.14 -12.40
CA LYS A 165 -21.04 20.11 -11.48
C LYS A 165 -22.55 20.05 -11.60
N ASP A 166 -23.23 20.56 -10.59
CA ASP A 166 -24.67 20.85 -10.60
C ASP A 166 -25.54 19.62 -10.85
N LEU A 167 -25.13 18.45 -10.34
CA LEU A 167 -25.92 17.21 -10.40
C LEU A 167 -26.89 17.11 -9.22
N PRO A 168 -28.02 16.39 -9.38
CA PRO A 168 -28.92 16.05 -8.28
C PRO A 168 -28.22 15.32 -7.12
N SER A 169 -28.82 15.35 -5.93
CA SER A 169 -28.22 14.85 -4.69
C SER A 169 -27.98 13.33 -4.65
N ASN A 170 -28.71 12.56 -5.47
CA ASN A 170 -28.53 11.12 -5.60
C ASN A 170 -27.30 10.73 -6.44
N PHE A 171 -26.58 11.70 -7.04
CA PHE A 171 -25.34 11.42 -7.74
C PHE A 171 -24.14 11.46 -6.80
N HIS A 172 -23.31 10.43 -6.88
CA HIS A 172 -22.06 10.32 -6.14
C HIS A 172 -20.90 10.14 -7.11
N SER A 173 -20.04 11.15 -7.11
CA SER A 173 -18.91 11.24 -8.02
C SER A 173 -17.62 10.90 -7.28
N PHE A 174 -16.87 9.93 -7.80
CA PHE A 174 -15.63 9.49 -7.18
C PHE A 174 -14.41 9.72 -8.08
N SER A 175 -13.26 9.94 -7.46
CA SER A 175 -11.97 10.04 -8.15
C SER A 175 -11.22 8.71 -8.02
N THR A 176 -10.86 8.12 -9.16
CA THR A 176 -10.03 6.90 -9.19
C THR A 176 -8.64 7.13 -8.57
N TYR A 177 -8.16 8.38 -8.55
CA TYR A 177 -6.86 8.74 -7.96
C TYR A 177 -6.87 8.74 -6.43
N ASP A 178 -8.04 8.67 -5.80
CA ASP A 178 -8.14 8.67 -4.35
C ASP A 178 -7.46 7.40 -3.76
N PHE A 179 -7.26 6.37 -4.59
CA PHE A 179 -6.73 5.05 -4.24
C PHE A 179 -5.57 4.57 -5.12
N VAL A 180 -5.55 4.97 -6.40
CA VAL A 180 -4.51 4.53 -7.33
C VAL A 180 -3.18 5.22 -7.01
N GLY A 181 -2.15 4.43 -6.73
CA GLY A 181 -0.80 4.92 -6.43
C GLY A 181 -0.52 5.23 -4.95
N LYS A 182 -1.53 5.10 -4.08
CA LYS A 182 -1.29 5.02 -2.63
C LYS A 182 -0.99 3.56 -2.27
N LYS A 183 -0.13 3.29 -1.29
CA LYS A 183 0.14 1.93 -0.76
C LYS A 183 -1.09 1.37 -0.03
N THR A 184 -2.19 1.17 -0.75
CA THR A 184 -3.46 0.61 -0.23
C THR A 184 -3.49 -0.92 -0.35
N THR A 185 -2.31 -1.57 -0.43
CA THR A 185 -2.13 -3.03 -0.52
C THR A 185 -2.29 -3.76 0.82
N LYS A 186 -2.77 -3.08 1.87
CA LYS A 186 -3.10 -3.65 3.19
C LYS A 186 -4.59 -4.05 3.24
N PRO A 187 -5.04 -4.91 4.18
CA PRO A 187 -6.29 -5.70 4.05
C PRO A 187 -7.58 -4.90 4.30
N ILE A 188 -7.66 -3.64 3.87
CA ILE A 188 -8.88 -2.82 3.90
C ILE A 188 -9.87 -3.30 2.84
N PHE A 189 -9.32 -3.69 1.69
CA PHE A 189 -10.04 -4.27 0.57
C PHE A 189 -9.73 -5.77 0.49
N LYS A 190 -10.75 -6.57 0.25
CA LYS A 190 -10.62 -8.02 0.03
C LYS A 190 -9.93 -8.33 -1.30
N GLU A 191 -10.13 -7.46 -2.29
CA GLU A 191 -9.47 -7.52 -3.59
C GLU A 191 -8.60 -6.27 -3.81
N PRO A 192 -7.34 -6.41 -4.29
CA PRO A 192 -6.49 -5.26 -4.57
C PRO A 192 -7.14 -4.28 -5.55
N ILE A 193 -7.15 -2.99 -5.19
CA ILE A 193 -7.56 -1.94 -6.13
C ILE A 193 -6.47 -1.79 -7.18
N GLY A 194 -6.83 -2.06 -8.44
CA GLY A 194 -5.91 -1.94 -9.56
C GLY A 194 -5.57 -0.50 -9.94
N ALA A 195 -4.75 -0.33 -10.98
CA ALA A 195 -4.49 0.98 -11.58
C ALA A 195 -5.77 1.66 -12.09
N THR A 196 -5.72 2.95 -12.44
CA THR A 196 -6.87 3.84 -12.70
C THR A 196 -8.04 3.24 -13.49
N VAL A 197 -7.76 2.50 -14.57
CA VAL A 197 -8.80 1.87 -15.40
C VAL A 197 -9.41 0.64 -14.69
N LEU A 198 -8.59 -0.16 -14.03
CA LEU A 198 -9.04 -1.34 -13.27
C LEU A 198 -9.72 -0.96 -11.94
N ALA A 199 -9.40 0.21 -11.39
CA ALA A 199 -9.90 0.67 -10.09
C ALA A 199 -11.43 0.66 -10.02
N LYS A 200 -12.13 1.13 -11.06
CA LYS A 200 -13.60 1.19 -11.08
C LYS A 200 -14.24 -0.19 -10.94
N GLY A 201 -13.71 -1.18 -11.65
CA GLY A 201 -14.21 -2.55 -11.55
C GLY A 201 -13.88 -3.19 -10.20
N THR A 202 -12.66 -2.98 -9.71
CA THR A 202 -12.21 -3.58 -8.42
C THR A 202 -12.85 -2.94 -7.20
N ILE A 203 -13.18 -1.65 -7.24
CA ILE A 203 -13.98 -0.99 -6.20
C ILE A 203 -15.37 -1.62 -6.12
N PHE A 204 -16.05 -1.78 -7.26
CA PHE A 204 -17.37 -2.41 -7.29
C PHE A 204 -17.34 -3.87 -6.86
N LEU A 205 -16.29 -4.61 -7.21
CA LEU A 205 -16.08 -5.98 -6.74
C LEU A 205 -15.94 -6.04 -5.21
N ASN A 206 -15.16 -5.14 -4.60
CA ASN A 206 -15.06 -5.09 -3.15
C ASN A 206 -16.41 -4.77 -2.49
N PHE A 207 -17.16 -3.82 -3.04
CA PHE A 207 -18.54 -3.55 -2.61
C PHE A 207 -19.41 -4.80 -2.71
N ALA A 208 -19.42 -5.48 -3.86
CA ALA A 208 -20.19 -6.71 -4.06
C ALA A 208 -19.88 -7.81 -3.04
N ILE A 209 -18.60 -8.03 -2.74
CA ILE A 209 -18.15 -9.04 -1.77
C ILE A 209 -18.66 -8.72 -0.36
N GLU A 210 -18.66 -7.44 0.01
CA GLU A 210 -19.09 -6.97 1.34
C GLU A 210 -20.57 -6.60 1.40
N TYR A 211 -21.26 -6.61 0.25
CA TYR A 211 -22.64 -6.19 0.14
C TYR A 211 -23.56 -7.01 1.03
N VAL A 212 -24.40 -6.30 1.77
CA VAL A 212 -25.56 -6.80 2.49
C VAL A 212 -26.79 -5.99 2.05
N PRO A 213 -28.00 -6.60 1.97
CA PRO A 213 -29.19 -5.87 1.56
C PRO A 213 -29.43 -4.61 2.41
N GLY A 214 -29.66 -3.48 1.72
CA GLY A 214 -29.87 -2.18 2.35
C GLY A 214 -28.60 -1.33 2.56
N LEU A 215 -27.40 -1.88 2.33
CA LEU A 215 -26.16 -1.10 2.38
C LEU A 215 -26.05 -0.17 1.17
N SER A 216 -25.99 1.15 1.42
CA SER A 216 -25.68 2.14 0.37
C SER A 216 -24.23 2.03 -0.07
N PHE A 217 -23.98 2.28 -1.36
CA PHE A 217 -22.60 2.32 -1.87
C PHE A 217 -21.82 3.50 -1.26
N LYS A 218 -22.45 4.66 -1.12
CA LYS A 218 -21.87 5.85 -0.49
C LYS A 218 -21.44 5.57 0.96
N GLU A 219 -22.31 4.98 1.77
CA GLU A 219 -22.01 4.66 3.17
C GLU A 219 -20.83 3.69 3.26
N TRP A 220 -20.88 2.62 2.48
CA TRP A 220 -19.76 1.67 2.36
C TRP A 220 -18.47 2.37 1.97
N TRP A 221 -18.54 3.28 1.00
CA TRP A 221 -17.37 4.00 0.50
C TRP A 221 -16.77 4.96 1.52
N GLU A 222 -17.59 5.71 2.24
CA GLU A 222 -17.17 6.63 3.30
C GLU A 222 -16.49 5.88 4.45
N GLU A 223 -17.01 4.70 4.82
CA GLU A 223 -16.35 3.81 5.79
C GLU A 223 -14.95 3.41 5.31
N LYS A 224 -14.82 2.96 4.05
CA LYS A 224 -13.53 2.57 3.47
C LYS A 224 -12.54 3.73 3.41
N LEU A 225 -13.01 4.93 3.08
CA LEU A 225 -12.18 6.13 3.11
C LEU A 225 -11.64 6.42 4.51
N GLY A 226 -12.48 6.36 5.54
CA GLY A 226 -12.05 6.55 6.92
C GLY A 226 -11.01 5.53 7.37
N LEU A 227 -11.16 4.26 6.95
CA LEU A 227 -10.18 3.21 7.21
C LEU A 227 -8.85 3.48 6.49
N VAL A 228 -8.88 3.94 5.23
CA VAL A 228 -7.67 4.30 4.48
C VAL A 228 -6.95 5.49 5.13
N GLU A 229 -7.68 6.51 5.57
CA GLU A 229 -7.09 7.68 6.23
C GLU A 229 -6.42 7.30 7.55
N LYS A 230 -7.12 6.53 8.41
CA LYS A 230 -6.57 6.01 9.66
C LYS A 230 -5.34 5.14 9.42
N TYR A 231 -5.36 4.35 8.37
CA TYR A 231 -4.22 3.50 8.02
C TYR A 231 -2.99 4.32 7.58
N LEU A 232 -3.20 5.36 6.74
CA LEU A 232 -2.13 6.24 6.29
C LEU A 232 -1.53 7.07 7.44
N THR A 233 -2.33 7.49 8.42
CA THR A 233 -1.81 8.19 9.61
C THR A 233 -0.94 7.27 10.45
N THR A 234 -1.39 6.04 10.74
CA THR A 234 -0.58 5.05 11.49
C THR A 234 0.72 4.70 10.76
N GLU A 235 0.69 4.47 9.44
CA GLU A 235 1.91 4.16 8.67
C GLU A 235 2.88 5.34 8.66
N LYS A 236 2.39 6.59 8.59
CA LYS A 236 3.22 7.79 8.66
C LYS A 236 3.90 7.90 10.04
N GLU A 237 3.18 7.64 11.13
CA GLU A 237 3.73 7.64 12.49
C GLU A 237 4.77 6.53 12.70
N GLU A 238 4.50 5.32 12.21
CA GLU A 238 5.46 4.21 12.25
C GLU A 238 6.71 4.51 11.43
N ASN A 239 6.55 5.07 10.22
CA ASN A 239 7.67 5.42 9.35
C ASN A 239 8.49 6.59 9.90
N ILE A 240 7.85 7.60 10.50
CA ILE A 240 8.55 8.68 11.23
C ILE A 240 9.33 8.08 12.40
N THR A 241 8.74 7.16 13.15
CA THR A 241 9.40 6.50 14.28
C THR A 241 10.59 5.65 13.82
N LYS A 242 10.44 4.89 12.72
CA LYS A 242 11.52 4.12 12.10
C LYS A 242 12.64 5.01 11.57
N ARG A 243 12.30 6.13 10.90
CA ARG A 243 13.27 7.13 10.43
C ARG A 243 13.99 7.80 11.59
N LYS A 244 13.28 8.24 12.65
CA LYS A 244 13.88 8.79 13.88
C LYS A 244 14.85 7.78 14.52
N LYS A 245 14.45 6.50 14.66
CA LYS A 245 15.33 5.43 15.16
C LYS A 245 16.54 5.21 14.24
N SER A 246 16.36 5.25 12.92
CA SER A 246 17.46 5.12 11.95
C SER A 246 18.41 6.31 11.95
N THR A 247 17.90 7.53 12.11
CA THR A 247 18.70 8.77 12.21
C THR A 247 19.46 8.79 13.53
N ILE A 248 18.83 8.38 14.64
CA ILE A 248 19.51 8.19 15.93
C ILE A 248 20.60 7.12 15.83
N ARG A 249 20.34 5.99 15.15
CA ARG A 249 21.38 4.97 14.88
C ARG A 249 22.51 5.51 14.01
N LYS A 250 22.20 6.25 12.95
CA LYS A 250 23.22 6.88 12.10
C LYS A 250 24.05 7.89 12.87
N LEU A 251 23.42 8.77 13.66
CA LEU A 251 24.12 9.68 14.56
C LEU A 251 24.97 8.93 15.58
N ALA A 252 24.49 7.83 16.15
CA ALA A 252 25.27 6.99 17.06
C ALA A 252 26.48 6.37 16.35
N ILE A 253 26.33 5.90 15.11
CA ILE A 253 27.42 5.35 14.27
C ILE A 253 28.41 6.45 13.84
N ASP A 254 27.92 7.63 13.46
CA ASP A 254 28.74 8.77 13.03
C ASP A 254 29.50 9.41 14.21
N ILE A 255 28.90 9.43 15.41
CA ILE A 255 29.58 9.75 16.68
C ILE A 255 30.65 8.71 17.01
N ASN A 256 30.45 7.46 16.55
CA ASN A 256 31.39 6.35 16.74
C ASN A 256 32.49 6.29 15.65
N TYR A 257 32.45 7.16 14.63
CA TYR A 257 33.47 7.22 13.59
C TYR A 257 34.59 8.22 13.92
N ASN A 258 35.24 8.03 15.07
CA ASN A 258 36.63 8.44 15.24
C ASN A 258 37.36 7.52 16.23
N ARG A 259 38.22 6.65 15.65
CA ARG A 259 39.19 5.71 16.24
C ARG A 259 38.70 4.34 16.75
N GLN A 260 39.08 3.31 15.97
CA GLN A 260 39.52 1.96 16.34
C GLN A 260 39.00 1.37 17.66
N THR A 261 37.89 0.65 17.60
CA THR A 261 37.68 -0.64 18.33
C THR A 261 36.31 -1.19 17.95
N ASP A 262 36.28 -1.95 16.85
CA ASP A 262 35.06 -2.61 16.38
C ASP A 262 34.74 -3.88 17.17
N TYR A 263 33.44 -4.12 17.29
CA TYR A 263 32.73 -5.39 17.54
C TYR A 263 32.12 -5.73 18.92
N LEU A 264 32.34 -4.96 20.00
CA LEU A 264 31.70 -5.29 21.30
C LEU A 264 30.87 -4.17 21.96
N LEU A 265 30.78 -2.98 21.35
CA LEU A 265 30.22 -1.79 22.02
C LEU A 265 28.85 -1.31 21.51
N ASP A 266 28.30 -1.91 20.45
CA ASP A 266 27.21 -1.26 19.69
C ASP A 266 25.84 -1.23 20.43
N ASN A 267 25.46 -2.32 21.12
CA ASN A 267 24.15 -2.37 21.80
C ASN A 267 24.15 -1.67 23.17
N THR A 268 25.23 -1.79 23.93
CA THR A 268 25.34 -1.22 25.28
C THR A 268 25.50 0.30 25.23
N ILE A 269 26.34 0.82 24.32
CA ILE A 269 26.48 2.27 24.14
C ILE A 269 25.18 2.87 23.61
N THR A 270 24.51 2.22 22.64
CA THR A 270 23.23 2.71 22.12
C THR A 270 22.15 2.79 23.22
N SER A 271 22.09 1.79 24.11
CA SER A 271 21.18 1.83 25.26
C SER A 271 21.53 2.96 26.23
N ILE A 272 22.82 3.11 26.59
CA ILE A 272 23.28 4.15 27.52
C ILE A 272 23.02 5.56 26.96
N ILE A 273 23.30 5.78 25.67
CA ILE A 273 23.02 7.05 25.00
C ILE A 273 21.52 7.30 24.95
N SER A 274 20.72 6.29 24.59
CA SER A 274 19.26 6.44 24.56
C SER A 274 18.70 6.77 25.94
N ASP A 275 19.20 6.14 27.00
CA ASP A 275 18.70 6.35 28.35
C ASP A 275 19.16 7.70 28.89
N PHE A 276 20.40 8.11 28.59
CA PHE A 276 20.92 9.45 28.93
C PHE A 276 20.12 10.55 28.23
N VAL A 277 19.86 10.43 26.93
CA VAL A 277 19.09 11.41 26.16
C VAL A 277 17.66 11.53 26.71
N LYS A 278 17.03 10.42 27.07
CA LYS A 278 15.68 10.42 27.67
C LYS A 278 15.63 11.01 29.08
N SER A 279 16.69 10.86 29.85
CA SER A 279 16.72 11.28 31.26
C SER A 279 17.23 12.71 31.46
N ASN A 280 17.86 13.33 30.45
CA ASN A 280 18.49 14.65 30.59
C ASN A 280 17.90 15.72 29.65
N PHE A 281 17.00 15.34 28.76
CA PHE A 281 16.36 16.30 27.85
C PHE A 281 14.84 16.10 27.86
N THR A 282 14.12 17.21 28.00
CA THR A 282 12.67 17.23 27.82
C THR A 282 12.30 17.01 26.35
N ALA A 283 11.06 16.60 26.09
CA ALA A 283 10.57 16.40 24.74
C ALA A 283 10.67 17.68 23.87
N ASP A 284 10.48 18.85 24.50
CA ASP A 284 10.58 20.15 23.83
C ASP A 284 12.03 20.52 23.50
N GLU A 285 12.99 20.22 24.38
CA GLU A 285 14.42 20.42 24.11
C GLU A 285 14.91 19.51 22.97
N LEU A 286 14.46 18.25 22.93
CA LEU A 286 14.78 17.33 21.84
C LEU A 286 14.19 17.79 20.51
N LYS A 287 12.98 18.36 20.54
CA LYS A 287 12.32 18.94 19.36
C LYS A 287 13.09 20.16 18.85
N ALA A 288 13.47 21.07 19.75
CA ALA A 288 14.25 22.26 19.41
C ALA A 288 15.64 21.89 18.84
N LEU A 289 16.30 20.88 19.42
CA LEU A 289 17.58 20.37 18.93
C LEU A 289 17.45 19.77 17.52
N SER A 290 16.39 18.98 17.29
CA SER A 290 16.11 18.37 15.99
C SER A 290 15.80 19.41 14.92
N GLU A 291 15.05 20.47 15.25
CA GLU A 291 14.75 21.57 14.32
C GLU A 291 16.01 22.39 14.00
N ALA A 292 16.87 22.66 14.99
CA ALA A 292 18.14 23.34 14.78
C ALA A 292 19.07 22.55 13.84
N ILE A 293 19.19 21.23 14.01
CA ILE A 293 19.99 20.35 13.15
C ILE A 293 19.44 20.34 11.72
N ASN A 294 18.12 20.21 11.56
CA ASN A 294 17.49 20.24 10.23
C ASN A 294 17.71 21.57 9.50
N ASN A 295 17.63 22.68 10.23
CA ASN A 295 17.90 24.01 9.69
C ASN A 295 19.37 24.14 9.25
N LEU A 296 20.33 23.68 10.06
CA LEU A 296 21.76 23.64 9.69
C LEU A 296 22.02 22.80 8.44
N THR A 297 21.35 21.67 8.31
CA THR A 297 21.48 20.78 7.14
C THR A 297 20.89 21.41 5.87
N SER A 298 19.82 22.22 6.02
CA SER A 298 19.17 22.92 4.91
C SER A 298 19.91 24.18 4.43
N MET A 299 20.73 24.80 5.29
CA MET A 299 21.50 25.99 4.96
C MET A 299 22.68 25.72 4.00
N ASN A 300 23.15 24.47 3.91
CA ASN A 300 24.34 24.12 3.12
C ASN A 300 24.10 24.02 1.59
N ILE A 301 22.86 24.21 1.11
CA ILE A 301 22.50 23.94 -0.30
C ILE A 301 22.13 25.21 -1.09
N LYS A 302 21.92 26.39 -0.47
CA LYS A 302 21.37 27.54 -1.22
C LYS A 302 21.98 28.94 -1.03
N GLN A 303 22.96 29.19 -0.16
CA GLN A 303 23.38 30.58 0.08
C GLN A 303 24.90 30.76 0.32
N ALA A 304 25.70 30.53 -0.71
CA ALA A 304 27.10 30.95 -0.75
C ALA A 304 27.32 32.32 -1.45
N GLU A 305 26.31 32.94 -2.06
CA GLU A 305 26.51 34.11 -2.95
C GLU A 305 26.16 35.50 -2.39
N LYS A 306 25.82 35.66 -1.10
CA LYS A 306 25.50 37.00 -0.54
C LYS A 306 26.08 37.24 0.86
N ILE A 307 27.40 37.20 0.96
CA ILE A 307 28.14 37.22 2.24
C ILE A 307 28.29 38.64 2.83
N GLU A 308 28.25 39.71 2.04
CA GLU A 308 28.56 41.06 2.55
C GLU A 308 27.40 41.74 3.30
N THR A 309 26.16 41.54 2.88
CA THR A 309 24.98 42.11 3.57
C THR A 309 24.66 41.41 4.90
N TYR A 310 25.17 40.19 5.11
CA TYR A 310 24.90 39.39 6.30
C TYR A 310 25.83 39.70 7.47
N ARG A 311 27.02 40.28 7.24
CA ARG A 311 28.05 40.51 8.28
C ARG A 311 27.56 41.36 9.46
N SER A 312 26.75 42.40 9.24
CA SER A 312 26.23 43.26 10.32
C SER A 312 25.09 42.61 11.12
N LYS A 313 24.25 41.77 10.47
CA LYS A 313 23.21 40.95 11.12
C LYS A 313 23.78 39.70 11.81
N PHE A 314 25.00 39.28 11.45
CA PHE A 314 25.64 38.10 12.00
C PHE A 314 26.22 38.34 13.39
N SER A 315 26.64 39.55 13.75
CA SER A 315 27.32 39.82 15.03
C SER A 315 26.48 39.43 16.26
N SER A 316 25.18 39.74 16.27
CA SER A 316 24.26 39.35 17.37
C SER A 316 23.84 37.88 17.35
N LYS A 317 23.85 37.23 16.17
CA LYS A 317 23.61 35.79 16.05
C LYS A 317 24.86 34.97 16.38
N LEU A 318 26.05 35.50 16.12
CA LEU A 318 27.33 34.88 16.45
C LEU A 318 27.44 34.67 17.95
N THR A 319 26.99 35.63 18.76
CA THR A 319 26.94 35.50 20.23
C THR A 319 25.99 34.38 20.69
N ILE A 320 24.90 34.12 19.96
CA ILE A 320 23.99 33.00 20.26
C ILE A 320 24.63 31.68 19.81
N TYR A 321 25.30 31.65 18.67
CA TYR A 321 26.04 30.47 18.19
C TYR A 321 27.20 30.10 19.10
N GLU A 322 27.98 31.07 19.58
CA GLU A 322 29.06 30.86 20.56
C GLU A 322 28.50 30.27 21.87
N LYS A 323 27.36 30.79 22.37
CA LYS A 323 26.68 30.20 23.53
C LYS A 323 26.19 28.77 23.30
N ILE A 324 25.73 28.45 22.09
CA ILE A 324 25.29 27.09 21.72
C ILE A 324 26.50 26.15 21.63
N ILE A 325 27.60 26.61 21.03
CA ILE A 325 28.85 25.85 20.89
C ILE A 325 29.48 25.60 22.26
N ASP A 326 29.50 26.60 23.15
CA ASP A 326 30.00 26.43 24.52
C ASP A 326 29.15 25.44 25.31
N LYS A 327 27.81 25.54 25.21
CA LYS A 327 26.91 24.60 25.88
C LYS A 327 27.03 23.19 25.31
N TYR A 328 27.25 23.05 23.99
CA TYR A 328 27.54 21.79 23.33
C TYR A 328 28.87 21.19 23.81
N ASN A 329 29.94 21.98 23.88
CA ASN A 329 31.25 21.53 24.35
C ASN A 329 31.22 21.13 25.82
N GLN A 330 30.47 21.85 26.66
CA GLN A 330 30.26 21.51 28.06
C GLN A 330 29.51 20.18 28.21
N LEU A 331 28.41 20.00 27.45
CA LEU A 331 27.68 18.73 27.39
C LEU A 331 28.55 17.58 26.88
N PHE A 332 29.35 17.83 25.85
CA PHE A 332 30.26 16.85 25.28
C PHE A 332 31.31 16.41 26.31
N GLY A 333 31.87 17.34 27.09
CA GLY A 333 32.79 17.03 28.20
C GLY A 333 32.16 16.16 29.28
N ILE A 334 30.91 16.45 29.67
CA ILE A 334 30.16 15.67 30.66
C ILE A 334 29.86 14.26 30.14
N ILE A 335 29.42 14.16 28.88
CA ILE A 335 29.12 12.89 28.22
C ILE A 335 30.39 12.04 28.12
N LYS A 336 31.49 12.64 27.66
CA LYS A 336 32.79 11.97 27.54
C LYS A 336 33.25 11.41 28.87
N THR A 337 33.19 12.21 29.94
CA THR A 337 33.59 11.78 31.30
C THR A 337 32.74 10.61 31.80
N LYS A 338 31.41 10.65 31.56
CA LYS A 338 30.51 9.56 31.96
C LYS A 338 30.74 8.28 31.15
N ILE A 339 31.02 8.41 29.85
CA ILE A 339 31.35 7.27 28.98
C ILE A 339 32.68 6.64 29.42
N ASP A 340 33.71 7.46 29.65
CA ASP A 340 35.03 7.00 30.08
C ASP A 340 34.94 6.26 31.43
N SER A 341 34.18 6.80 32.39
CA SER A 341 33.91 6.14 33.67
C SER A 341 33.26 4.76 33.49
N LYS A 342 32.25 4.68 32.62
CA LYS A 342 31.48 3.44 32.41
C LYS A 342 32.26 2.40 31.60
N ILE A 343 33.12 2.84 30.69
CA ILE A 343 34.09 1.98 30.00
C ILE A 343 35.10 1.42 31.01
N CYS A 344 35.55 2.23 31.98
CA CYS A 344 36.44 1.77 33.04
C CYS A 344 35.77 0.67 33.90
N GLU A 345 34.54 0.91 34.38
CA GLU A 345 33.75 -0.08 35.13
C GLU A 345 33.56 -1.39 34.34
N GLN A 346 33.23 -1.30 33.05
CA GLN A 346 33.03 -2.48 32.20
C GLN A 346 34.33 -3.23 31.93
N LYS A 347 35.46 -2.53 31.78
CA LYS A 347 36.78 -3.16 31.65
C LYS A 347 37.16 -3.92 32.93
N GLU A 348 36.92 -3.35 34.11
CA GLU A 348 37.14 -4.03 35.38
C GLU A 348 36.27 -5.28 35.52
N LEU A 349 34.99 -5.20 35.10
CA LEU A 349 34.08 -6.34 35.09
C LEU A 349 34.54 -7.45 34.14
N LEU A 350 35.02 -7.09 32.95
CA LEU A 350 35.54 -8.02 31.95
C LEU A 350 36.81 -8.73 32.45
N ILE A 351 37.74 -7.97 33.04
CA ILE A 351 38.96 -8.53 33.65
C ILE A 351 38.61 -9.50 34.78
N SER A 352 37.64 -9.14 35.64
CA SER A 352 37.16 -10.00 36.73
C SER A 352 36.53 -11.29 36.21
N ASN A 353 35.71 -11.20 35.15
CA ASN A 353 35.07 -12.36 34.52
C ASN A 353 36.06 -13.26 33.79
N GLU A 354 37.06 -12.69 33.12
CA GLU A 354 38.11 -13.45 32.45
C GLU A 354 38.98 -14.19 33.47
N PHE A 355 39.33 -13.54 34.59
CA PHE A 355 40.04 -14.16 35.70
C PHE A 355 39.23 -15.30 36.34
N ALA A 356 37.92 -15.10 36.57
CA ALA A 356 37.02 -16.14 37.07
C ALA A 356 36.93 -17.34 36.10
N ASN A 357 36.89 -17.08 34.79
CA ASN A 357 36.88 -18.13 33.77
C ASN A 357 38.20 -18.92 33.74
N GLN A 358 39.35 -18.24 33.85
CA GLN A 358 40.65 -18.92 33.94
C GLN A 358 40.75 -19.83 35.17
N ILE A 359 40.23 -19.39 36.33
CA ILE A 359 40.14 -20.22 37.54
C ILE A 359 39.26 -21.45 37.28
N ARG A 360 38.08 -21.27 36.69
CA ARG A 360 37.16 -22.38 36.39
C ARG A 360 37.79 -23.43 35.47
N VAL A 361 38.46 -22.98 34.40
CA VAL A 361 39.18 -23.88 33.48
C VAL A 361 40.31 -24.64 34.18
N LYS A 362 41.04 -23.97 35.08
CA LYS A 362 42.11 -24.61 35.87
C LYS A 362 41.54 -25.67 36.84
N GLN A 363 40.41 -25.38 37.48
CA GLN A 363 39.71 -26.34 38.36
C GLN A 363 39.20 -27.56 37.60
N GLU A 364 38.63 -27.38 36.40
CA GLU A 364 38.21 -28.51 35.57
C GLU A 364 39.37 -29.38 35.10
N LYS A 365 40.48 -28.76 34.67
CA LYS A 365 41.71 -29.50 34.34
C LYS A 365 42.22 -30.33 35.51
N MET A 366 42.21 -29.76 36.73
CA MET A 366 42.57 -30.50 37.95
C MET A 366 41.62 -31.68 38.22
N LYS A 367 40.31 -31.51 38.00
CA LYS A 367 39.30 -32.57 38.16
C LYS A 367 39.55 -33.72 37.17
N ILE A 368 39.83 -33.42 35.91
CA ILE A 368 40.16 -34.41 34.87
C ILE A 368 41.43 -35.18 35.25
N THR A 369 42.48 -34.50 35.70
CA THR A 369 43.73 -35.14 36.14
C THR A 369 43.51 -36.05 37.34
N LYS A 370 42.70 -35.62 38.32
CA LYS A 370 42.34 -36.44 39.50
C LYS A 370 41.58 -37.70 39.09
N ASN A 371 40.66 -37.60 38.13
CA ASN A 371 39.92 -38.75 37.61
C ASN A 371 40.85 -39.75 36.90
N LYS A 372 41.74 -39.28 36.02
CA LYS A 372 42.76 -40.14 35.37
C LYS A 372 43.69 -40.83 36.37
N LEU A 373 44.10 -40.12 37.43
CA LEU A 373 44.90 -40.71 38.48
C LEU A 373 44.14 -41.82 39.23
N ASN A 374 42.85 -41.61 39.50
CA ASN A 374 41.99 -42.61 40.15
C ASN A 374 41.78 -43.84 39.25
N GLU A 375 41.55 -43.66 37.96
CA GLU A 375 41.47 -44.76 36.98
C GLU A 375 42.77 -45.56 36.95
N THR A 376 43.92 -44.88 36.92
CA THR A 376 45.24 -45.52 36.92
C THR A 376 45.47 -46.32 38.20
N LYS A 377 45.12 -45.75 39.37
CA LYS A 377 45.15 -46.46 40.65
C LYS A 377 44.28 -47.72 40.62
N PHE A 378 43.07 -47.62 40.07
CA PHE A 378 42.15 -48.75 39.97
C PHE A 378 42.72 -49.89 39.10
N VAL A 379 43.35 -49.56 37.96
CA VAL A 379 44.04 -50.53 37.10
C VAL A 379 45.19 -51.22 37.83
N ILE A 380 46.02 -50.46 38.56
CA ILE A 380 47.14 -51.00 39.35
C ILE A 380 46.62 -51.95 40.44
N ILE A 381 45.61 -51.53 41.22
CA ILE A 381 45.01 -52.37 42.26
C ILE A 381 44.47 -53.66 41.67
N LYS A 382 43.75 -53.59 40.53
CA LYS A 382 43.23 -54.78 39.85
C LYS A 382 44.35 -55.75 39.45
N LYS A 383 45.48 -55.23 38.97
CA LYS A 383 46.66 -56.03 38.60
C LYS A 383 47.34 -56.67 39.82
N ILE A 384 47.47 -55.93 40.93
CA ILE A 384 48.00 -56.45 42.20
C ILE A 384 47.11 -57.58 42.74
N VAL A 385 45.78 -57.42 42.71
CA VAL A 385 44.83 -58.45 43.13
C VAL A 385 44.93 -59.70 42.24
N GLN A 386 45.06 -59.53 40.92
CA GLN A 386 45.25 -60.65 39.99
C GLN A 386 46.55 -61.41 40.26
N LEU A 387 47.67 -60.71 40.51
CA LEU A 387 48.95 -61.32 40.84
C LEU A 387 48.90 -62.06 42.19
N SER A 388 48.28 -61.44 43.20
CA SER A 388 48.10 -62.07 44.52
C SER A 388 47.26 -63.35 44.45
N ARG A 389 46.23 -63.37 43.60
CA ARG A 389 45.42 -64.58 43.35
C ARG A 389 46.20 -65.68 42.62
N LYS A 390 47.10 -65.33 41.70
CA LYS A 390 47.99 -66.30 41.06
C LYS A 390 48.96 -66.93 42.06
N ASN A 391 49.55 -66.12 42.95
CA ASN A 391 50.51 -66.61 43.94
C ASN A 391 49.89 -67.45 45.07
N ARG A 392 48.57 -67.38 45.31
CA ARG A 392 47.89 -68.30 46.27
C ARG A 392 47.52 -69.67 45.67
N LYS A 393 47.65 -69.84 44.34
CA LYS A 393 47.39 -71.10 43.63
C LYS A 393 48.67 -71.88 43.33
N LEU A 394 49.83 -71.27 43.57
CA LEU A 394 51.13 -71.90 43.70
C LEU A 394 51.37 -72.18 45.18
#